data_AF-A0A2Z5AH02-F1
#
_entry.id   AF-A0A2Z5AH02-F1
#
_cell.length_a   1.000
_cell.length_b   1.000
_cell.length_c   1.000
_cell.angle_alpha   90.00
_cell.angle_beta   90.00
_cell.angle_gamma   90.00
#
_symmetry.space_group_name_H-M   'P 1'
#
loop_
_entity.id
_entity.type
_entity.pdbx_description
1 polymer ?
#
loop_
_entity_poly.entity_id
_entity_poly.type
_entity_poly.pdbx_seq_one_letter_code
_entity_poly.pdbx_strand_id
1 'polypeptide(L)'
;MGKGLFKCFSRVPQRERYRTVQVDKDRLVRTDEFKKWFEKMLMEESPASTSLIIHDDDSASQKMALDALAFLKARGLTCEVVCAAAFDPNAKFNGSVIIVAAAAERGTLLLSISRRLRSAQETGTRIYLVGALLGRSHELMDELASNLTQPPKGSRKYVFKSFIEIPAASVACNNHWHQEQKMLNRLLSFGEEGVSEFVKARIKAFDNATDEGLAEDAFWPSSYHPGQMKLTKGFAFVSGDNDVTVATCTDIFLTILWILQNARKGAKIDQSKRLESGELQQVLLSPEIFSRYDDGIIQGAFLRAALPTELDYSAHETHSASMADIILRVVQGHGFERGDASMEFITALAIGKIRLHKEVDERLRNSIRSAFPGHTDAIKILFGEESPI
;
A
#
# COMPACT_ATOMS: atom_id res chain seq x y z
N MET A 1 -13.11 0.85 -3.40
CA MET A 1 -13.02 1.71 -2.20
C MET A 1 -14.07 1.26 -1.20
N GLY A 2 -13.80 1.33 0.10
CA GLY A 2 -14.79 1.10 1.16
C GLY A 2 -15.12 -0.35 1.48
N LYS A 3 -14.38 -1.32 0.94
CA LYS A 3 -14.63 -2.76 1.18
C LYS A 3 -13.80 -3.37 2.30
N GLY A 4 -12.94 -2.57 2.95
CA GLY A 4 -12.07 -3.02 4.03
C GLY A 4 -11.19 -4.22 3.61
N LEU A 5 -10.70 -4.20 2.37
CA LEU A 5 -9.88 -5.27 1.80
C LEU A 5 -8.41 -5.15 2.16
N PHE A 6 -7.97 -3.98 2.60
CA PHE A 6 -6.56 -3.67 2.76
C PHE A 6 -6.26 -3.24 4.19
N LYS A 7 -5.07 -3.62 4.65
CA LYS A 7 -4.46 -3.17 5.90
C LYS A 7 -3.03 -2.71 5.60
N CYS A 8 -2.51 -1.77 6.38
CA CYS A 8 -1.15 -1.26 6.26
C CYS A 8 -0.24 -1.81 7.37
N PHE A 9 1.07 -1.72 7.18
CA PHE A 9 2.05 -1.97 8.25
C PHE A 9 1.90 -3.32 8.98
N SER A 10 1.71 -4.42 8.25
CA SER A 10 1.63 -5.76 8.86
C SER A 10 2.98 -6.47 8.88
N ARG A 11 3.29 -7.23 9.92
CA ARG A 11 4.52 -8.03 9.99
C ARG A 11 4.45 -9.20 9.00
N VAL A 12 5.55 -9.44 8.29
CA VAL A 12 5.69 -10.66 7.50
C VAL A 12 5.98 -11.82 8.47
N PRO A 13 5.19 -12.92 8.45
CA PRO A 13 5.44 -14.06 9.33
C PRO A 13 6.87 -14.55 9.22
N GLN A 14 7.47 -14.87 10.37
CA GLN A 14 8.85 -15.39 10.48
C GLN A 14 9.94 -14.43 9.95
N ARG A 15 9.64 -13.14 9.78
CA ARG A 15 10.61 -12.11 9.40
C ARG A 15 10.44 -10.85 10.26
N GLU A 16 11.53 -10.12 10.46
CA GLU A 16 11.52 -8.80 11.11
C GLU A 16 11.14 -7.66 10.14
N ARG A 17 10.37 -7.97 9.10
CA ARG A 17 10.01 -7.02 8.05
C ARG A 17 8.51 -6.78 8.07
N TYR A 18 8.11 -5.52 7.89
CA TYR A 18 6.73 -5.12 7.70
C TYR A 18 6.38 -4.97 6.20
N ARG A 19 5.14 -5.31 5.84
CA ARG A 19 4.52 -5.02 4.55
C ARG A 19 3.91 -3.62 4.63
N THR A 20 4.09 -2.83 3.57
CA THR A 20 3.42 -1.54 3.46
C THR A 20 1.91 -1.73 3.39
N VAL A 21 1.47 -2.67 2.57
CA VAL A 21 0.06 -3.03 2.39
C VAL A 21 -0.08 -4.56 2.34
N GLN A 22 -1.11 -5.05 3.00
CA GLN A 22 -1.60 -6.40 2.92
C GLN A 22 -3.05 -6.39 2.46
N VAL A 23 -3.40 -7.34 1.59
CA VAL A 23 -4.79 -7.60 1.21
C VAL A 23 -5.34 -8.74 2.06
N ASP A 24 -6.59 -8.62 2.50
CA ASP A 24 -7.39 -9.72 3.02
C ASP A 24 -7.77 -10.62 1.84
N LYS A 25 -6.98 -11.68 1.66
CA LYS A 25 -7.12 -12.63 0.55
C LYS A 25 -8.52 -13.27 0.53
N ASP A 26 -9.05 -13.64 1.70
CA ASP A 26 -10.34 -14.30 1.85
C ASP A 26 -11.50 -13.38 1.48
N ARG A 27 -11.46 -12.11 1.91
CA ARG A 27 -12.46 -11.12 1.50
C ARG A 27 -12.37 -10.81 0.01
N LEU A 28 -11.15 -10.64 -0.53
CA LEU A 28 -10.94 -10.34 -1.94
C LEU A 28 -11.64 -11.36 -2.84
N VAL A 29 -11.38 -12.65 -2.64
CA VAL A 29 -11.92 -13.72 -3.50
C VAL A 29 -13.43 -13.90 -3.36
N ARG A 30 -14.04 -13.34 -2.31
CA ARG A 30 -15.49 -13.37 -2.08
C ARG A 30 -16.23 -12.19 -2.69
N THR A 31 -15.52 -11.13 -3.10
CA THR A 31 -16.15 -9.97 -3.75
C THR A 31 -16.77 -10.32 -5.10
N ASP A 32 -17.88 -9.70 -5.44
CA ASP A 32 -18.60 -10.00 -6.69
C ASP A 32 -17.82 -9.54 -7.93
N GLU A 33 -17.08 -8.43 -7.84
CA GLU A 33 -16.22 -7.96 -8.93
C GLU A 33 -15.09 -8.94 -9.20
N PHE A 34 -14.47 -9.50 -8.15
CA PHE A 34 -13.46 -10.53 -8.30
C PHE A 34 -14.05 -11.79 -8.94
N LYS A 35 -15.20 -12.28 -8.46
CA LYS A 35 -15.85 -13.48 -9.03
C LYS A 35 -16.16 -13.30 -10.52
N LYS A 36 -16.74 -12.15 -10.89
CA LYS A 36 -17.02 -11.79 -12.29
C LYS A 36 -15.75 -11.74 -13.13
N TRP A 37 -14.69 -11.13 -12.62
CA TRP A 37 -13.39 -11.10 -13.30
C TRP A 37 -12.81 -12.50 -13.46
N PHE A 38 -12.82 -13.32 -12.39
CA PHE A 38 -12.22 -14.63 -12.38
C PHE A 38 -12.93 -15.58 -13.34
N GLU A 39 -14.27 -15.60 -13.33
CA GLU A 39 -15.07 -16.37 -14.27
C GLU A 39 -14.82 -15.93 -15.72
N LYS A 40 -14.74 -14.62 -15.97
CA LYS A 40 -14.38 -14.08 -17.29
C LYS A 40 -13.01 -14.56 -17.75
N MET A 41 -11.99 -14.50 -16.89
CA MET A 41 -10.64 -14.96 -17.24
C MET A 41 -10.61 -16.46 -17.51
N LEU A 42 -11.34 -17.26 -16.72
CA LEU A 42 -11.48 -18.69 -16.97
C LEU A 42 -12.17 -18.96 -18.32
N MET A 43 -13.18 -18.19 -18.67
CA MET A 43 -13.88 -18.32 -19.95
C MET A 43 -12.99 -17.96 -21.15
N GLU A 44 -12.23 -16.88 -21.04
CA GLU A 44 -11.43 -16.34 -22.15
C GLU A 44 -10.11 -17.09 -22.37
N GLU A 45 -9.48 -17.57 -21.29
CA GLU A 45 -8.10 -18.05 -21.35
C GLU A 45 -7.97 -19.57 -21.15
N SER A 46 -8.92 -20.25 -20.48
CA SER A 46 -8.76 -21.68 -20.12
C SER A 46 -8.79 -22.60 -21.36
N PRO A 47 -7.72 -23.37 -21.64
CA PRO A 47 -7.67 -24.31 -22.74
C PRO A 47 -8.51 -25.54 -22.44
N ALA A 48 -9.11 -26.13 -23.48
CA ALA A 48 -9.79 -27.42 -23.40
C ALA A 48 -8.86 -28.56 -22.92
N SER A 49 -7.54 -28.40 -23.04
CA SER A 49 -6.53 -29.35 -22.58
C SER A 49 -6.13 -29.18 -21.11
N THR A 50 -6.83 -28.36 -20.32
CA THR A 50 -6.49 -28.14 -18.91
C THR A 50 -6.62 -29.44 -18.13
N SER A 51 -5.52 -29.89 -17.52
CA SER A 51 -5.46 -31.14 -16.75
C SER A 51 -5.12 -30.91 -15.28
N LEU A 52 -4.51 -29.77 -14.94
CA LEU A 52 -4.03 -29.49 -13.58
C LEU A 52 -4.29 -28.03 -13.17
N ILE A 53 -4.69 -27.85 -11.91
CA ILE A 53 -4.78 -26.55 -11.25
C ILE A 53 -3.82 -26.55 -10.06
N ILE A 54 -2.89 -25.60 -10.04
CA ILE A 54 -1.95 -25.41 -8.94
C ILE A 54 -2.32 -24.14 -8.18
N HIS A 55 -2.38 -24.18 -6.86
CA HIS A 55 -2.66 -23.01 -6.04
C HIS A 55 -1.56 -22.71 -5.02
N ASP A 56 -1.43 -21.44 -4.62
CA ASP A 56 -0.66 -21.05 -3.43
C ASP A 56 -1.23 -21.75 -2.18
N ASP A 57 -0.40 -21.97 -1.16
CA ASP A 57 -0.69 -22.81 0.01
C ASP A 57 -1.66 -22.16 1.02
N ASP A 58 -2.35 -21.08 0.64
CA ASP A 58 -3.35 -20.38 1.44
C ASP A 58 -4.81 -20.75 1.08
N SER A 59 -5.72 -20.57 2.05
CA SER A 59 -7.15 -20.89 1.94
C SER A 59 -7.87 -20.17 0.79
N ALA A 60 -7.54 -18.91 0.54
CA ALA A 60 -8.19 -18.11 -0.50
C ALA A 60 -7.76 -18.58 -1.90
N SER A 61 -6.49 -18.93 -2.06
CA SER A 61 -5.95 -19.53 -3.29
C SER A 61 -6.51 -20.93 -3.54
N GLN A 62 -6.68 -21.73 -2.48
CA GLN A 62 -7.38 -23.01 -2.57
C GLN A 62 -8.83 -22.82 -3.03
N LYS A 63 -9.55 -21.84 -2.46
CA LYS A 63 -10.90 -21.50 -2.90
C LYS A 63 -10.94 -21.12 -4.38
N MET A 64 -10.02 -20.30 -4.87
CA MET A 64 -9.92 -19.98 -6.31
C MET A 64 -9.75 -21.24 -7.16
N ALA A 65 -8.94 -22.21 -6.71
CA ALA A 65 -8.72 -23.45 -7.43
C ALA A 65 -9.97 -24.33 -7.48
N LEU A 66 -10.73 -24.40 -6.39
CA LEU A 66 -12.00 -25.13 -6.33
C LEU A 66 -13.07 -24.48 -7.20
N ASP A 67 -13.13 -23.14 -7.20
CA ASP A 67 -14.05 -22.38 -8.05
C ASP A 67 -13.70 -22.60 -9.55
N ALA A 68 -12.41 -22.63 -9.90
CA ALA A 68 -11.95 -22.98 -11.25
C ALA A 68 -12.26 -24.45 -11.62
N LEU A 69 -12.06 -25.39 -10.70
CA LEU A 69 -12.39 -26.80 -10.91
C LEU A 69 -13.89 -26.97 -11.19
N ALA A 70 -14.75 -26.30 -10.42
CA ALA A 70 -16.20 -26.33 -10.62
C ALA A 70 -16.58 -25.76 -12.00
N PHE A 71 -15.97 -24.65 -12.40
CA PHE A 71 -16.19 -24.02 -13.71
C PHE A 71 -15.80 -24.94 -14.88
N LEU A 72 -14.68 -25.65 -14.77
CA LEU A 72 -14.18 -26.57 -15.80
C LEU A 72 -14.99 -27.89 -15.84
N LYS A 73 -15.37 -28.44 -14.68
CA LYS A 73 -16.24 -29.62 -14.59
C LYS A 73 -17.62 -29.39 -15.20
N ALA A 74 -18.20 -28.21 -14.99
CA ALA A 74 -19.46 -27.82 -15.61
C ALA A 74 -19.40 -27.80 -17.15
N ARG A 75 -18.19 -27.77 -17.73
CA ARG A 75 -17.92 -27.80 -19.18
C ARG A 75 -17.36 -29.15 -19.65
N GLY A 76 -17.41 -30.18 -18.80
CA GLY A 76 -17.00 -31.55 -19.14
C GLY A 76 -15.49 -31.82 -19.03
N LEU A 77 -14.70 -30.92 -18.45
CA LEU A 77 -13.28 -31.16 -18.22
C LEU A 77 -13.02 -31.85 -16.87
N THR A 78 -12.06 -32.76 -16.87
CA THR A 78 -11.52 -33.39 -15.66
C THR A 78 -10.13 -32.82 -15.36
N CYS A 79 -9.99 -32.19 -14.20
CA CYS A 79 -8.73 -31.59 -13.78
C CYS A 79 -8.41 -31.98 -12.34
N GLU A 80 -7.12 -32.13 -12.03
CA GLU A 80 -6.64 -32.29 -10.66
C GLU A 80 -6.36 -30.93 -10.03
N VAL A 81 -6.45 -30.86 -8.69
CA VAL A 81 -6.11 -29.65 -7.91
C VAL A 81 -5.03 -30.02 -6.90
N VAL A 82 -3.95 -29.25 -6.89
CA VAL A 82 -2.78 -29.47 -6.02
C VAL A 82 -2.29 -28.14 -5.44
N CYS A 83 -1.89 -28.16 -4.17
CA CYS A 83 -1.19 -27.01 -3.58
C CYS A 83 0.27 -26.96 -4.03
N ALA A 84 0.84 -25.76 -4.05
CA ALA A 84 2.21 -25.54 -4.51
C ALA A 84 3.22 -26.37 -3.74
N ALA A 85 3.06 -26.56 -2.42
CA ALA A 85 3.93 -27.41 -1.62
C ALA A 85 3.90 -28.88 -2.06
N ALA A 86 2.73 -29.42 -2.39
CA ALA A 86 2.53 -30.84 -2.72
C ALA A 86 2.82 -31.22 -4.18
N PHE A 87 3.06 -30.23 -5.07
CA PHE A 87 3.27 -30.49 -6.49
C PHE A 87 4.54 -31.34 -6.77
N ASP A 88 4.46 -32.53 -7.34
CA ASP A 88 5.68 -33.30 -7.64
C ASP A 88 6.31 -32.88 -8.98
N PRO A 89 7.53 -32.30 -9.01
CA PRO A 89 8.20 -31.96 -10.26
C PRO A 89 8.71 -33.19 -11.05
N ASN A 90 8.72 -34.38 -10.46
CA ASN A 90 9.21 -35.60 -11.10
C ASN A 90 8.11 -36.35 -11.87
N ALA A 91 6.85 -36.22 -11.43
CA ALA A 91 5.69 -36.77 -12.12
C ALA A 91 5.45 -36.04 -13.45
N LYS A 92 5.64 -36.74 -14.57
CA LYS A 92 5.40 -36.19 -15.91
C LYS A 92 3.92 -36.22 -16.24
N PHE A 93 3.44 -35.15 -16.89
CA PHE A 93 2.07 -35.08 -17.35
C PHE A 93 1.93 -34.25 -18.63
N ASN A 94 0.80 -34.45 -19.29
CA ASN A 94 0.38 -33.71 -20.49
C ASN A 94 -0.84 -32.84 -20.18
N GLY A 95 -0.95 -31.72 -20.89
CA GLY A 95 -2.08 -30.80 -20.76
C GLY A 95 -1.72 -29.46 -20.11
N SER A 96 -2.67 -28.54 -20.17
CA SER A 96 -2.49 -27.16 -19.73
C SER A 96 -2.67 -27.03 -18.22
N VAL A 97 -2.00 -26.04 -17.64
CA VAL A 97 -2.02 -25.78 -16.19
C VAL A 97 -2.57 -24.40 -15.90
N ILE A 98 -3.50 -24.33 -14.96
CA ILE A 98 -3.95 -23.07 -14.37
C ILE A 98 -3.27 -22.92 -13.01
N ILE A 99 -2.55 -21.82 -12.81
CA ILE A 99 -1.89 -21.47 -11.58
C ILE A 99 -2.65 -20.30 -10.96
N VAL A 100 -3.13 -20.47 -9.73
CA VAL A 100 -3.92 -19.46 -9.02
C VAL A 100 -3.24 -19.00 -7.74
N ALA A 101 -3.27 -17.69 -7.48
CA ALA A 101 -2.84 -17.13 -6.21
C ALA A 101 -3.73 -15.93 -5.84
N ALA A 102 -4.30 -15.92 -4.64
CA ALA A 102 -5.16 -14.83 -4.19
C ALA A 102 -4.39 -13.51 -4.05
N ALA A 103 -3.11 -13.56 -3.66
CA ALA A 103 -2.23 -12.39 -3.71
C ALA A 103 -0.76 -12.77 -3.89
N ALA A 104 0.00 -11.92 -4.58
CA ALA A 104 1.43 -12.06 -4.78
C ALA A 104 2.14 -10.71 -4.62
N GLU A 105 3.38 -10.71 -4.09
CA GLU A 105 4.22 -9.51 -4.04
C GLU A 105 5.39 -9.61 -5.03
N ARG A 106 6.37 -10.46 -4.72
CA ARG A 106 7.55 -10.73 -5.56
C ARG A 106 7.36 -11.87 -6.55
N GLY A 107 6.23 -12.58 -6.47
CA GLY A 107 5.97 -13.75 -7.31
C GLY A 107 6.97 -14.91 -7.14
N THR A 108 7.72 -14.98 -6.03
CA THR A 108 8.74 -16.04 -5.81
C THR A 108 8.15 -17.44 -5.89
N LEU A 109 6.94 -17.62 -5.35
CA LEU A 109 6.23 -18.89 -5.45
C LEU A 109 5.81 -19.20 -6.89
N LEU A 110 5.24 -18.23 -7.61
CA LEU A 110 4.85 -18.37 -9.01
C LEU A 110 6.04 -18.74 -9.90
N LEU A 111 7.19 -18.10 -9.68
CA LEU A 111 8.45 -18.42 -10.36
C LEU A 111 8.95 -19.82 -10.00
N SER A 112 8.82 -20.24 -8.73
CA SER A 112 9.16 -21.60 -8.29
C SER A 112 8.29 -22.66 -8.98
N ILE A 113 6.97 -22.44 -9.05
CA ILE A 113 6.02 -23.29 -9.77
C ILE A 113 6.39 -23.34 -11.25
N SER A 114 6.61 -22.18 -11.89
CA SER A 114 7.03 -22.09 -13.30
C SER A 114 8.28 -22.92 -13.59
N ARG A 115 9.28 -22.86 -12.70
CA ARG A 115 10.51 -23.66 -12.82
C ARG A 115 10.24 -25.16 -12.70
N ARG A 116 9.45 -25.60 -11.72
CA ARG A 116 9.09 -27.03 -11.55
C ARG A 116 8.29 -27.56 -12.75
N LEU A 117 7.38 -26.74 -13.29
CA LEU A 117 6.61 -27.08 -14.48
C LEU A 117 7.48 -27.27 -15.73
N ARG A 118 8.64 -26.62 -15.85
CA ARG A 118 9.57 -26.85 -16.98
C ARG A 118 10.05 -28.30 -17.05
N SER A 119 10.12 -28.98 -15.91
CA SER A 119 10.51 -30.38 -15.85
C SER A 119 9.31 -31.31 -15.92
N ALA A 120 8.21 -30.99 -15.24
CA ALA A 120 7.06 -31.90 -15.09
C ALA A 120 6.09 -31.89 -16.29
N GLN A 121 5.86 -30.72 -16.90
CA GLN A 121 4.87 -30.57 -17.97
C GLN A 121 5.50 -30.83 -19.33
N GLU A 122 5.09 -31.90 -20.00
CA GLU A 122 5.60 -32.29 -21.32
C GLU A 122 4.97 -31.46 -22.46
N THR A 123 3.66 -31.22 -22.37
CA THR A 123 2.89 -30.45 -23.36
C THR A 123 1.83 -29.58 -22.70
N GLY A 124 1.35 -28.57 -23.42
CA GLY A 124 0.28 -27.67 -22.97
C GLY A 124 0.76 -26.24 -22.69
N THR A 125 -0.18 -25.38 -22.30
CA THR A 125 0.11 -23.99 -21.93
C THR A 125 -0.02 -23.78 -20.43
N ARG A 126 0.37 -22.58 -19.96
CA ARG A 126 0.30 -22.17 -18.57
C ARG A 126 -0.48 -20.86 -18.46
N ILE A 127 -1.31 -20.77 -17.44
CA ILE A 127 -2.13 -19.59 -17.17
C ILE A 127 -1.94 -19.23 -15.72
N TYR A 128 -1.51 -18.01 -15.44
CA TYR A 128 -1.36 -17.48 -14.10
C TYR A 128 -2.48 -16.48 -13.85
N LEU A 129 -3.35 -16.78 -12.89
CA LEU A 129 -4.41 -15.90 -12.43
C LEU A 129 -4.11 -15.45 -11.00
N VAL A 130 -3.84 -14.16 -10.82
CA VAL A 130 -3.48 -13.58 -9.53
C VAL A 130 -4.58 -12.61 -9.07
N GLY A 131 -5.04 -12.71 -7.83
CA GLY A 131 -6.02 -11.75 -7.30
C GLY A 131 -5.42 -10.36 -7.12
N ALA A 132 -4.53 -10.19 -6.15
CA ALA A 132 -3.83 -8.92 -5.95
C ALA A 132 -2.32 -9.07 -6.19
N LEU A 133 -1.77 -8.32 -7.13
CA LEU A 133 -0.34 -8.18 -7.33
C LEU A 133 0.15 -6.89 -6.67
N LEU A 134 0.75 -7.03 -5.49
CA LEU A 134 1.29 -5.94 -4.68
C LEU A 134 2.82 -5.84 -4.89
N GLY A 135 3.23 -5.42 -6.09
CA GLY A 135 4.65 -5.35 -6.46
C GLY A 135 5.38 -4.16 -5.85
N ARG A 136 6.70 -4.10 -6.05
CA ARG A 136 7.54 -2.97 -5.60
C ARG A 136 7.49 -1.77 -6.54
N SER A 137 7.35 -2.04 -7.83
CA SER A 137 7.21 -1.06 -8.90
C SER A 137 6.55 -1.74 -10.10
N HIS A 138 6.04 -0.96 -11.04
CA HIS A 138 5.46 -1.49 -12.28
C HIS A 138 6.50 -2.27 -13.09
N GLU A 139 7.75 -1.78 -13.19
CA GLU A 139 8.81 -2.47 -13.94
C GLU A 139 9.06 -3.88 -13.42
N LEU A 140 9.10 -4.07 -12.10
CA LEU A 140 9.32 -5.39 -11.50
C LEU A 140 8.09 -6.30 -11.64
N MET A 141 6.88 -5.72 -11.72
CA MET A 141 5.66 -6.47 -11.99
C MET A 141 5.62 -6.93 -13.45
N ASP A 142 6.02 -6.06 -14.39
CA ASP A 142 6.15 -6.38 -15.81
C ASP A 142 7.25 -7.42 -16.06
N GLU A 143 8.38 -7.32 -15.34
CA GLU A 143 9.45 -8.31 -15.39
C GLU A 143 8.97 -9.68 -14.88
N LEU A 144 8.22 -9.71 -13.77
CA LEU A 144 7.60 -10.94 -13.26
C LEU A 144 6.66 -11.55 -14.31
N ALA A 145 5.77 -10.76 -14.90
CA ALA A 145 4.85 -11.21 -15.93
C ALA A 145 5.62 -11.73 -17.16
N SER A 146 6.65 -11.02 -17.63
CA SER A 146 7.51 -11.45 -18.73
C SER A 146 8.18 -12.80 -18.43
N ASN A 147 8.77 -12.94 -17.25
CA ASN A 147 9.45 -14.18 -16.84
C ASN A 147 8.49 -15.38 -16.72
N LEU A 148 7.25 -15.15 -16.29
CA LEU A 148 6.23 -16.20 -16.21
C LEU A 148 5.62 -16.55 -17.57
N THR A 149 5.65 -15.62 -18.53
CA THR A 149 4.97 -15.77 -19.82
C THR A 149 5.84 -16.28 -20.96
N GLN A 150 7.11 -16.62 -20.70
CA GLN A 150 8.07 -17.14 -21.67
C GLN A 150 7.96 -18.67 -21.86
N PRO A 151 7.48 -19.16 -23.02
CA PRO A 151 7.44 -20.58 -23.34
C PRO A 151 8.72 -21.03 -24.09
N PRO A 152 8.89 -22.33 -24.37
CA PRO A 152 9.89 -22.81 -25.32
C PRO A 152 9.77 -22.14 -26.69
N LYS A 153 10.90 -22.03 -27.41
CA LYS A 153 10.95 -21.39 -28.74
C LYS A 153 9.93 -22.02 -29.70
N GLY A 154 9.15 -21.20 -30.37
CA GLY A 154 8.12 -21.64 -31.33
C GLY A 154 6.74 -21.93 -30.73
N SER A 155 6.55 -21.77 -29.41
CA SER A 155 5.25 -21.92 -28.75
C SER A 155 4.55 -20.57 -28.52
N ARG A 156 3.22 -20.59 -28.41
CA ARG A 156 2.42 -19.41 -27.99
C ARG A 156 2.82 -19.00 -26.58
N LYS A 157 2.90 -17.68 -26.33
CA LYS A 157 3.16 -17.13 -24.99
C LYS A 157 2.14 -17.65 -23.98
N TYR A 158 2.61 -17.94 -22.78
CA TYR A 158 1.74 -18.24 -21.65
C TYR A 158 0.99 -16.97 -21.22
N VAL A 159 -0.05 -17.14 -20.41
CA VAL A 159 -0.95 -16.06 -20.01
C VAL A 159 -0.70 -15.69 -18.55
N PHE A 160 -0.60 -14.40 -18.26
CA PHE A 160 -0.57 -13.86 -16.91
C PHE A 160 -1.64 -12.78 -16.80
N LYS A 161 -2.55 -12.92 -15.82
CA LYS A 161 -3.62 -11.96 -15.54
C LYS A 161 -3.70 -11.72 -14.04
N SER A 162 -3.92 -10.47 -13.69
CA SER A 162 -4.10 -9.99 -12.33
C SER A 162 -5.43 -9.25 -12.24
N PHE A 163 -6.13 -9.36 -11.10
CA PHE A 163 -7.37 -8.58 -10.88
C PHE A 163 -7.04 -7.16 -10.42
N ILE A 164 -6.15 -7.04 -9.43
CA ILE A 164 -5.66 -5.76 -8.90
C ILE A 164 -4.14 -5.73 -9.02
N GLU A 165 -3.61 -4.60 -9.51
CA GLU A 165 -2.19 -4.33 -9.62
C GLU A 165 -1.86 -3.02 -8.93
N ILE A 166 -1.14 -3.09 -7.80
CA ILE A 166 -0.74 -1.90 -7.07
C ILE A 166 0.74 -2.01 -6.67
N PRO A 167 1.60 -1.09 -7.12
CA PRO A 167 3.01 -1.04 -6.74
C PRO A 167 3.20 -0.52 -5.30
N ALA A 168 2.74 -1.28 -4.30
CA ALA A 168 2.71 -0.88 -2.90
C ALA A 168 3.83 -1.47 -2.02
N ALA A 169 4.63 -2.43 -2.50
CA ALA A 169 5.59 -3.16 -1.66
C ALA A 169 6.98 -2.50 -1.53
N SER A 170 7.13 -1.24 -1.94
CA SER A 170 8.36 -0.46 -1.75
C SER A 170 8.61 -0.20 -0.26
N VAL A 171 9.85 -0.43 0.19
CA VAL A 171 10.26 -0.20 1.58
C VAL A 171 10.18 1.28 1.95
N ALA A 172 10.42 2.17 0.99
CA ALA A 172 10.35 3.60 1.21
C ALA A 172 8.95 4.08 1.64
N CYS A 173 7.89 3.40 1.17
CA CYS A 173 6.51 3.68 1.56
C CYS A 173 6.16 3.18 2.97
N ASN A 174 6.94 2.23 3.50
CA ASN A 174 6.79 1.73 4.87
C ASN A 174 7.50 2.62 5.90
N ASN A 175 8.52 3.37 5.47
CA ASN A 175 9.38 4.12 6.38
C ASN A 175 8.61 5.10 7.30
N HIS A 176 7.47 5.65 6.86
CA HIS A 176 6.68 6.56 7.71
C HIS A 176 6.21 5.88 9.00
N TRP A 177 5.47 4.77 8.91
CA TRP A 177 4.98 4.04 10.09
C TRP A 177 6.12 3.51 10.96
N HIS A 178 7.21 3.06 10.33
CA HIS A 178 8.36 2.55 11.09
C HIS A 178 9.04 3.66 11.92
N GLN A 179 9.27 4.85 11.33
CA GLN A 179 9.85 5.97 12.06
C GLN A 179 8.89 6.54 13.10
N GLU A 180 7.59 6.56 12.79
CA GLU A 180 6.52 6.93 13.72
C GLU A 180 6.54 6.00 14.95
N GLN A 181 6.42 4.69 14.76
CA GLN A 181 6.47 3.71 15.85
C GLN A 181 7.76 3.83 16.66
N LYS A 182 8.91 3.98 15.99
CA LYS A 182 10.22 4.17 16.65
C LYS A 182 10.26 5.44 17.49
N MET A 183 9.72 6.55 16.97
CA MET A 183 9.61 7.81 17.70
C MET A 183 8.72 7.64 18.93
N LEU A 184 7.52 7.09 18.77
CA LEU A 184 6.56 6.90 19.86
C LEU A 184 7.09 5.97 20.96
N ASN A 185 7.77 4.87 20.59
CA ASN A 185 8.38 3.96 21.56
C ASN A 185 9.52 4.61 22.35
N ARG A 186 10.27 5.54 21.73
CA ARG A 186 11.26 6.33 22.47
C ARG A 186 10.59 7.20 23.52
N LEU A 187 9.42 7.78 23.23
CA LEU A 187 8.70 8.61 24.20
C LEU A 187 8.34 7.83 25.47
N LEU A 188 7.87 6.59 25.33
CA LEU A 188 7.58 5.73 26.49
C LEU A 188 8.82 5.37 27.30
N SER A 189 9.99 5.24 26.66
CA SER A 189 11.22 4.92 27.38
C SER A 189 11.71 6.03 28.32
N PHE A 190 11.19 7.26 28.16
CA PHE A 190 11.50 8.40 29.03
C PHE A 190 10.50 8.58 30.20
N GLY A 191 9.48 7.72 30.30
CA GLY A 191 8.49 7.74 31.38
C GLY A 191 7.07 7.94 30.87
N GLU A 192 6.11 7.22 31.47
CA GLU A 192 4.69 7.34 31.11
C GLU A 192 4.02 8.59 31.71
N GLU A 193 4.62 9.15 32.76
CA GLU A 193 4.18 10.37 33.44
C GLU A 193 4.42 11.59 32.52
N GLY A 194 3.38 12.00 31.79
CA GLY A 194 3.42 13.13 30.84
C GLY A 194 3.05 12.76 29.40
N VAL A 195 2.99 11.47 29.06
CA VAL A 195 2.52 11.03 27.74
C VAL A 195 0.99 11.10 27.71
N SER A 196 0.45 11.90 26.78
CA SER A 196 -1.00 12.02 26.59
C SER A 196 -1.67 10.68 26.25
N GLU A 197 -2.91 10.49 26.69
CA GLU A 197 -3.69 9.28 26.38
C GLU A 197 -3.86 9.05 24.87
N PHE A 198 -3.89 10.12 24.09
CA PHE A 198 -3.92 10.05 22.63
C PHE A 198 -2.66 9.39 22.04
N VAL A 199 -1.48 9.70 22.57
CA VAL A 199 -0.22 9.08 22.16
C VAL A 199 -0.16 7.62 22.61
N LYS A 200 -0.60 7.31 23.85
CA LYS A 200 -0.69 5.93 24.34
C LYS A 200 -1.62 5.08 23.48
N ALA A 201 -2.78 5.62 23.08
CA ALA A 201 -3.70 4.95 22.19
C ALA A 201 -3.06 4.64 20.82
N ARG A 202 -2.25 5.57 20.28
CA ARG A 202 -1.52 5.35 19.03
C ARG A 202 -0.50 4.23 19.14
N ILE A 203 0.23 4.15 20.25
CA ILE A 203 1.21 3.07 20.48
C ILE A 203 0.49 1.73 20.58
N LYS A 204 -0.60 1.67 21.33
CA LYS A 204 -1.44 0.47 21.44
C LYS A 204 -1.96 0.00 20.07
N ALA A 205 -2.28 0.93 19.16
CA ALA A 205 -2.66 0.58 17.80
C ALA A 205 -1.53 -0.14 17.04
N PHE A 206 -0.27 0.30 17.19
CA PHE A 206 0.89 -0.39 16.63
C PHE A 206 1.13 -1.77 17.25
N ASP A 207 0.98 -1.91 18.57
CA ASP A 207 1.16 -3.19 19.26
C ASP A 207 0.12 -4.23 18.81
N ASN A 208 -1.13 -3.80 18.67
CA ASN A 208 -2.23 -4.62 18.17
C ASN A 208 -2.08 -4.98 16.69
N ALA A 209 -1.41 -4.14 15.90
CA ALA A 209 -1.28 -4.31 14.45
C ALA A 209 -0.21 -5.33 14.03
N THR A 210 0.55 -5.90 14.96
CA THR A 210 1.73 -6.73 14.66
C THR A 210 1.52 -7.73 13.52
N ASP A 211 0.60 -8.69 13.65
CA ASP A 211 0.37 -9.68 12.59
C ASP A 211 -0.76 -9.30 11.62
N GLU A 212 -1.75 -8.53 12.09
CA GLU A 212 -2.92 -8.20 11.29
C GLU A 212 -2.74 -6.97 10.39
N GLY A 213 -1.89 -6.03 10.78
CA GLY A 213 -1.77 -4.70 10.16
C GLY A 213 -2.80 -3.69 10.68
N LEU A 214 -2.52 -2.42 10.43
CA LEU A 214 -3.36 -1.27 10.73
C LEU A 214 -4.49 -1.15 9.69
N ALA A 215 -5.73 -1.05 10.16
CA ALA A 215 -6.91 -0.82 9.31
C ALA A 215 -7.38 0.64 9.42
N GLU A 216 -8.36 0.92 10.29
CA GLU A 216 -8.87 2.27 10.54
C GLU A 216 -7.83 3.15 11.25
N ASP A 217 -6.94 2.52 12.03
CA ASP A 217 -5.82 3.16 12.71
C ASP A 217 -4.58 3.26 11.81
N ALA A 218 -4.68 3.16 10.47
CA ALA A 218 -3.50 3.36 9.63
C ALA A 218 -2.95 4.79 9.79
N PHE A 219 -3.82 5.77 10.02
CA PHE A 219 -3.47 7.19 10.24
C PHE A 219 -3.74 7.56 11.69
N TRP A 220 -3.28 8.75 12.11
CA TRP A 220 -3.75 9.36 13.34
C TRP A 220 -5.28 9.56 13.29
N PRO A 221 -5.97 9.43 14.44
CA PRO A 221 -7.37 9.78 14.53
C PRO A 221 -7.61 11.23 14.11
N SER A 222 -8.83 11.49 13.63
CA SER A 222 -9.30 12.83 13.33
C SER A 222 -9.15 13.73 14.56
N SER A 223 -8.63 14.95 14.35
CA SER A 223 -8.60 15.96 15.41
C SER A 223 -9.93 16.69 15.54
N TYR A 224 -10.82 16.56 14.57
CA TYR A 224 -12.11 17.25 14.51
C TYR A 224 -13.27 16.38 15.03
N HIS A 225 -13.22 15.08 14.80
CA HIS A 225 -14.28 14.16 15.22
C HIS A 225 -13.71 12.82 15.75
N PRO A 226 -14.49 12.02 16.50
CA PRO A 226 -14.01 10.72 16.95
C PRO A 226 -13.72 9.75 15.79
N GLY A 227 -12.63 8.99 15.90
CA GLY A 227 -12.26 7.91 14.96
C GLY A 227 -11.35 8.36 13.81
N GLN A 228 -11.33 7.59 12.71
CA GLN A 228 -10.52 7.90 11.52
C GLN A 228 -11.04 9.15 10.78
N MET A 229 -10.16 9.92 10.16
CA MET A 229 -10.53 11.01 9.24
C MET A 229 -11.43 10.51 8.10
N LYS A 230 -12.31 11.37 7.58
CA LYS A 230 -13.26 11.03 6.51
C LYS A 230 -13.14 11.98 5.32
N LEU A 231 -13.54 11.49 4.13
CA LEU A 231 -13.71 12.36 2.97
C LEU A 231 -14.97 13.22 3.12
N THR A 232 -14.89 14.49 2.70
CA THR A 232 -16.06 15.34 2.51
C THR A 232 -16.87 14.94 1.27
N LYS A 233 -18.12 15.38 1.22
CA LYS A 233 -19.01 15.15 0.07
C LYS A 233 -18.54 16.02 -1.10
N GLY A 234 -18.23 15.42 -2.25
CA GLY A 234 -17.78 16.14 -3.45
C GLY A 234 -16.34 15.87 -3.89
N PHE A 235 -15.71 14.83 -3.34
CA PHE A 235 -14.33 14.44 -3.67
C PHE A 235 -14.09 14.21 -5.18
N ALA A 236 -13.05 14.88 -5.71
CA ALA A 236 -12.78 14.98 -7.15
C ALA A 236 -12.26 13.71 -7.83
N PHE A 237 -11.66 12.76 -7.10
CA PHE A 237 -11.05 11.56 -7.71
C PHE A 237 -12.00 10.36 -7.84
N VAL A 238 -13.24 10.47 -7.36
CA VAL A 238 -14.25 9.43 -7.55
C VAL A 238 -15.45 10.04 -8.26
N SER A 239 -15.61 9.71 -9.54
CA SER A 239 -16.81 10.04 -10.30
C SER A 239 -17.88 8.97 -10.07
N GLY A 240 -19.10 9.39 -9.73
CA GLY A 240 -20.29 8.53 -9.70
C GLY A 240 -21.17 8.69 -8.47
N ASP A 241 -22.29 7.98 -8.46
CA ASP A 241 -23.30 7.95 -7.39
C ASP A 241 -22.87 7.16 -6.13
N ASN A 242 -21.64 6.65 -6.11
CA ASN A 242 -21.14 5.85 -5.00
C ASN A 242 -20.76 6.76 -3.83
N ASP A 243 -21.25 6.43 -2.64
CA ASP A 243 -20.85 7.11 -1.42
C ASP A 243 -19.35 6.89 -1.15
N VAL A 244 -18.55 7.95 -1.25
CA VAL A 244 -17.11 7.93 -1.00
C VAL A 244 -16.77 8.05 0.48
N THR A 245 -17.73 8.44 1.31
CA THR A 245 -17.50 8.69 2.75
C THR A 245 -17.27 7.39 3.54
N VAL A 246 -17.58 6.24 2.94
CA VAL A 246 -17.29 4.91 3.49
C VAL A 246 -15.85 4.44 3.22
N ALA A 247 -15.06 5.19 2.45
CA ALA A 247 -13.68 4.86 2.17
C ALA A 247 -12.85 4.94 3.46
N THR A 248 -12.05 3.89 3.73
CA THR A 248 -11.14 3.91 4.88
C THR A 248 -9.88 4.70 4.55
N CYS A 249 -9.16 5.15 5.58
CA CYS A 249 -7.83 5.76 5.42
C CYS A 249 -6.87 4.88 4.60
N THR A 250 -6.97 3.56 4.72
CA THR A 250 -6.16 2.61 3.92
C THR A 250 -6.54 2.62 2.44
N ASP A 251 -7.84 2.71 2.11
CA ASP A 251 -8.29 2.81 0.71
C ASP A 251 -7.80 4.12 0.06
N ILE A 252 -7.86 5.24 0.80
CA ILE A 252 -7.37 6.54 0.34
C ILE A 252 -5.85 6.52 0.20
N PHE A 253 -5.13 5.97 1.18
CA PHE A 253 -3.69 5.76 1.10
C PHE A 253 -3.29 5.02 -0.18
N LEU A 254 -3.94 3.88 -0.47
CA LEU A 254 -3.65 3.09 -1.65
C LEU A 254 -3.92 3.84 -2.95
N THR A 255 -4.98 4.63 -2.99
CA THR A 255 -5.34 5.46 -4.14
C THR A 255 -4.27 6.53 -4.39
N ILE A 256 -3.87 7.26 -3.35
CA ILE A 256 -2.81 8.27 -3.45
C ILE A 256 -1.46 7.64 -3.77
N LEU A 257 -1.13 6.49 -3.16
CA LEU A 257 0.08 5.75 -3.47
C LEU A 257 0.14 5.33 -4.94
N TRP A 258 -0.98 4.85 -5.48
CA TRP A 258 -1.10 4.50 -6.90
C TRP A 258 -0.94 5.74 -7.79
N ILE A 259 -1.59 6.86 -7.44
CA ILE A 259 -1.44 8.14 -8.17
C ILE A 259 0.02 8.59 -8.19
N LEU A 260 0.69 8.62 -7.03
CA LEU A 260 2.10 9.04 -6.93
C LEU A 260 3.01 8.08 -7.69
N GLN A 261 2.75 6.78 -7.64
CA GLN A 261 3.57 5.82 -8.38
C GLN A 261 3.40 5.95 -9.89
N ASN A 262 2.18 6.23 -10.37
CA ASN A 262 1.94 6.59 -11.76
C ASN A 262 2.59 7.94 -12.11
N ALA A 263 2.60 8.93 -11.20
CA ALA A 263 3.32 10.18 -11.40
C ALA A 263 4.84 10.00 -11.54
N ARG A 264 5.42 9.03 -10.82
CA ARG A 264 6.84 8.67 -10.90
C ARG A 264 7.20 7.98 -12.21
N LYS A 265 6.41 7.00 -12.63
CA LYS A 265 6.83 6.02 -13.65
C LYS A 265 5.84 5.79 -14.80
N GLY A 266 4.74 6.54 -14.83
CA GLY A 266 3.71 6.41 -15.84
C GLY A 266 4.27 6.65 -17.23
N ALA A 267 4.17 5.65 -18.11
CA ALA A 267 4.65 5.74 -19.49
C ALA A 267 3.99 6.89 -20.28
N LYS A 268 2.78 7.29 -19.89
CA LYS A 268 2.01 8.39 -20.51
C LYS A 268 2.41 9.79 -20.01
N ILE A 269 3.26 9.89 -18.99
CA ILE A 269 3.72 11.16 -18.43
C ILE A 269 5.07 11.50 -19.06
N ASP A 270 5.15 12.71 -19.62
CA ASP A 270 6.39 13.28 -20.16
C ASP A 270 7.50 13.17 -19.11
N GLN A 271 8.70 12.77 -19.51
CA GLN A 271 9.81 12.55 -18.58
C GLN A 271 10.13 13.80 -17.74
N SER A 272 9.99 15.00 -18.31
CA SER A 272 10.18 16.28 -17.61
C SER A 272 9.10 16.62 -16.57
N LYS A 273 7.97 15.90 -16.57
CA LYS A 273 6.85 16.06 -15.63
C LYS A 273 6.72 14.88 -14.66
N ARG A 274 7.62 13.90 -14.72
CA ARG A 274 7.60 12.75 -13.81
C ARG A 274 8.11 13.16 -12.43
N LEU A 275 7.52 12.56 -11.40
CA LEU A 275 7.96 12.66 -10.01
C LEU A 275 9.19 11.76 -9.76
N GLU A 276 10.14 11.71 -10.69
CA GLU A 276 11.34 10.88 -10.60
C GLU A 276 12.54 11.80 -10.41
N SER A 277 13.15 11.75 -9.23
CA SER A 277 14.41 12.46 -8.98
C SER A 277 15.55 11.68 -9.63
N GLY A 278 16.28 12.33 -10.54
CA GLY A 278 17.49 11.78 -11.15
C GLY A 278 18.75 12.23 -10.42
N GLU A 279 19.93 11.81 -10.88
CA GLU A 279 21.22 12.21 -10.29
C GLU A 279 21.47 13.73 -10.32
N LEU A 280 20.84 14.43 -11.26
CA LEU A 280 21.08 15.86 -11.54
C LEU A 280 19.91 16.76 -11.18
N GLN A 281 18.74 16.21 -10.84
CA GLN A 281 17.54 16.99 -10.58
C GLN A 281 16.68 16.35 -9.48
N GLN A 282 16.47 17.12 -8.41
CA GLN A 282 15.48 16.79 -7.40
C GLN A 282 14.10 17.23 -7.90
N VAL A 283 13.12 16.34 -7.78
CA VAL A 283 11.72 16.64 -8.07
C VAL A 283 10.93 16.62 -6.77
N LEU A 284 10.22 17.72 -6.50
CA LEU A 284 9.44 17.92 -5.29
C LEU A 284 7.95 17.86 -5.58
N LEU A 285 7.19 17.36 -4.62
CA LEU A 285 5.75 17.60 -4.58
C LEU A 285 5.52 19.07 -4.24
N SER A 286 4.74 19.78 -5.06
CA SER A 286 4.39 21.17 -4.77
C SER A 286 3.62 21.25 -3.44
N PRO A 287 3.99 22.16 -2.51
CA PRO A 287 3.22 22.40 -1.30
C PRO A 287 1.73 22.69 -1.57
N GLU A 288 1.42 23.28 -2.73
CA GLU A 288 0.05 23.60 -3.14
C GLU A 288 -0.90 22.38 -3.16
N ILE A 289 -0.38 21.15 -3.31
CA ILE A 289 -1.20 19.93 -3.22
C ILE A 289 -1.94 19.87 -1.88
N PHE A 290 -1.28 20.25 -0.78
CA PHE A 290 -1.86 20.25 0.55
C PHE A 290 -2.81 21.43 0.79
N SER A 291 -2.74 22.49 -0.03
CA SER A 291 -3.72 23.59 0.01
C SER A 291 -4.94 23.31 -0.88
N ARG A 292 -4.76 22.55 -1.97
CA ARG A 292 -5.81 22.22 -2.93
C ARG A 292 -6.72 21.10 -2.43
N TYR A 293 -6.15 20.13 -1.73
CA TYR A 293 -6.90 19.05 -1.09
C TYR A 293 -6.91 19.30 0.42
N ASP A 294 -8.04 19.80 0.91
CA ASP A 294 -8.25 20.20 2.30
C ASP A 294 -8.80 19.08 3.19
N ASP A 295 -9.27 17.96 2.63
CA ASP A 295 -9.61 16.78 3.44
C ASP A 295 -8.37 16.23 4.15
N GLY A 296 -8.44 16.10 5.47
CA GLY A 296 -7.34 15.59 6.28
C GLY A 296 -6.88 14.19 5.87
N ILE A 297 -7.83 13.32 5.52
CA ILE A 297 -7.52 11.96 5.04
C ILE A 297 -6.67 11.97 3.75
N ILE A 298 -6.86 12.94 2.86
CA ILE A 298 -6.07 13.05 1.63
C ILE A 298 -4.67 13.60 1.96
N GLN A 299 -4.61 14.64 2.78
CA GLN A 299 -3.35 15.24 3.22
C GLN A 299 -2.46 14.18 3.91
N GLY A 300 -3.01 13.43 4.87
CA GLY A 300 -2.33 12.33 5.53
C GLY A 300 -1.88 11.23 4.56
N ALA A 301 -2.72 10.88 3.59
CA ALA A 301 -2.37 9.90 2.55
C ALA A 301 -1.18 10.36 1.69
N PHE A 302 -1.13 11.64 1.29
CA PHE A 302 0.04 12.19 0.58
C PHE A 302 1.30 12.15 1.44
N LEU A 303 1.22 12.57 2.72
CA LEU A 303 2.37 12.55 3.65
C LEU A 303 2.95 11.15 3.85
N ARG A 304 2.09 10.13 3.92
CA ARG A 304 2.52 8.74 4.08
C ARG A 304 3.06 8.13 2.77
N ALA A 305 2.41 8.41 1.63
CA ALA A 305 2.73 7.81 0.34
C ALA A 305 3.91 8.47 -0.41
N ALA A 306 4.19 9.74 -0.15
CA ALA A 306 5.33 10.45 -0.74
C ALA A 306 6.67 9.82 -0.34
N LEU A 307 7.73 10.00 -1.13
CA LEU A 307 9.10 9.70 -0.70
C LEU A 307 9.63 10.86 0.15
N PRO A 308 10.54 10.64 1.12
CA PRO A 308 11.15 11.74 1.86
C PRO A 308 11.80 12.80 0.96
N THR A 309 12.43 12.37 -0.14
CA THR A 309 13.06 13.26 -1.13
C THR A 309 12.07 14.14 -1.88
N GLU A 310 10.80 13.72 -1.98
CA GLU A 310 9.72 14.49 -2.62
C GLU A 310 9.15 15.58 -1.71
N LEU A 311 9.44 15.51 -0.41
CA LEU A 311 9.02 16.46 0.63
C LEU A 311 10.22 17.16 1.30
N ASP A 312 11.37 17.13 0.64
CA ASP A 312 12.59 17.78 1.11
C ASP A 312 12.74 19.16 0.48
N TYR A 313 12.16 20.15 1.14
CA TYR A 313 12.18 21.56 0.75
C TYR A 313 13.39 22.31 1.31
N SER A 314 14.38 21.62 1.91
CA SER A 314 15.46 22.29 2.64
C SER A 314 16.32 23.20 1.76
N ALA A 315 16.42 22.90 0.46
CA ALA A 315 17.17 23.68 -0.52
C ALA A 315 16.33 24.78 -1.21
N HIS A 316 15.02 24.87 -0.94
CA HIS A 316 14.10 25.76 -1.65
C HIS A 316 13.32 26.63 -0.68
N GLU A 317 13.86 27.80 -0.33
CA GLU A 317 13.30 28.70 0.68
C GLU A 317 11.83 29.07 0.41
N THR A 318 11.46 29.39 -0.83
CA THR A 318 10.07 29.73 -1.20
C THR A 318 9.11 28.56 -0.97
N HIS A 319 9.48 27.34 -1.38
CA HIS A 319 8.64 26.16 -1.16
C HIS A 319 8.61 25.77 0.32
N SER A 320 9.73 25.94 1.03
CA SER A 320 9.81 25.74 2.46
C SER A 320 8.87 26.68 3.23
N ALA A 321 8.87 27.98 2.90
CA ALA A 321 7.98 28.95 3.51
C ALA A 321 6.51 28.63 3.22
N SER A 322 6.18 28.33 1.96
CA SER A 322 4.82 27.93 1.58
C SER A 322 4.34 26.67 2.32
N MET A 323 5.20 25.65 2.44
CA MET A 323 4.87 24.45 3.19
C MET A 323 4.70 24.73 4.68
N ALA A 324 5.55 25.58 5.28
CA ALA A 324 5.44 25.98 6.67
C ALA A 324 4.13 26.72 6.96
N ASP A 325 3.70 27.63 6.09
CA ASP A 325 2.43 28.35 6.22
C ASP A 325 1.21 27.41 6.13
N ILE A 326 1.29 26.37 5.30
CA ILE A 326 0.26 25.32 5.24
C ILE A 326 0.21 24.57 6.56
N ILE A 327 1.36 24.07 7.03
CA ILE A 327 1.45 23.30 8.28
C ILE A 327 0.92 24.13 9.45
N LEU A 328 1.33 25.40 9.55
CA LEU A 328 0.88 26.28 10.63
C LEU A 328 -0.63 26.48 10.61
N ARG A 329 -1.24 26.68 9.43
CA ARG A 329 -2.70 26.82 9.29
C ARG A 329 -3.44 25.55 9.71
N VAL A 330 -2.97 24.38 9.28
CA VAL A 330 -3.59 23.09 9.67
C VAL A 330 -3.46 22.87 11.17
N VAL A 331 -2.29 23.15 11.75
CA VAL A 331 -2.04 23.07 13.20
C VAL A 331 -2.94 24.02 13.99
N GLN A 332 -3.04 25.30 13.59
CA GLN A 332 -3.94 26.27 14.22
C GLN A 332 -5.43 25.92 14.03
N GLY A 333 -5.73 25.05 13.08
CA GLY A 333 -7.06 24.50 12.84
C GLY A 333 -7.39 23.26 13.67
N HIS A 334 -6.48 22.75 14.51
CA HIS A 334 -6.72 21.54 15.30
C HIS A 334 -8.02 21.64 16.09
N GLY A 335 -8.83 20.57 16.11
CA GLY A 335 -10.18 20.59 16.68
C GLY A 335 -11.27 21.03 15.71
N PHE A 336 -10.92 21.48 14.49
CA PHE A 336 -11.85 21.89 13.44
C PHE A 336 -11.53 21.17 12.13
N GLU A 337 -12.49 21.15 11.21
CA GLU A 337 -12.37 20.48 9.89
C GLU A 337 -11.08 20.84 9.13
N ARG A 338 -10.73 22.12 9.08
CA ARG A 338 -9.51 22.62 8.40
C ARG A 338 -8.17 22.12 9.01
N GLY A 339 -8.20 21.56 10.23
CA GLY A 339 -7.03 21.07 10.94
C GLY A 339 -7.03 19.57 11.16
N ASP A 340 -7.91 18.84 10.47
CA ASP A 340 -8.17 17.42 10.72
C ASP A 340 -6.88 16.58 10.74
N ALA A 341 -5.98 16.81 9.77
CA ALA A 341 -4.67 16.14 9.63
C ALA A 341 -3.51 16.76 10.42
N SER A 342 -3.76 17.64 11.39
CA SER A 342 -2.70 18.33 12.17
C SER A 342 -1.65 17.37 12.75
N MET A 343 -2.06 16.23 13.30
CA MET A 343 -1.14 15.23 13.85
C MET A 343 -0.33 14.48 12.78
N GLU A 344 -0.85 14.32 11.56
CA GLU A 344 -0.10 13.76 10.43
C GLU A 344 1.05 14.70 10.03
N PHE A 345 0.80 16.01 9.97
CA PHE A 345 1.84 16.99 9.66
C PHE A 345 2.90 17.11 10.77
N ILE A 346 2.48 17.16 12.04
CA ILE A 346 3.40 17.18 13.19
C ILE A 346 4.30 15.95 13.16
N THR A 347 3.70 14.77 12.95
CA THR A 347 4.45 13.51 12.86
C THR A 347 5.41 13.52 11.68
N ALA A 348 4.97 13.97 10.50
CA ALA A 348 5.82 14.06 9.31
C ALA A 348 7.03 15.00 9.51
N LEU A 349 6.86 16.12 10.22
CA LEU A 349 7.97 17.00 10.61
C LEU A 349 8.89 16.35 11.65
N ALA A 350 8.32 15.67 12.65
CA ALA A 350 9.07 15.05 13.74
C ALA A 350 9.95 13.89 13.26
N ILE A 351 9.45 13.04 12.36
CA ILE A 351 10.21 11.93 11.78
C ILE A 351 11.14 12.36 10.63
N GLY A 352 11.21 13.66 10.32
CA GLY A 352 12.02 14.21 9.23
C GLY A 352 11.56 13.78 7.83
N LYS A 353 10.27 13.44 7.68
CA LYS A 353 9.64 13.14 6.39
C LYS A 353 9.47 14.39 5.55
N ILE A 354 9.04 15.49 6.18
CA ILE A 354 9.11 16.84 5.62
C ILE A 354 10.40 17.47 6.13
N ARG A 355 11.18 18.07 5.23
CA ARG A 355 12.34 18.87 5.60
C ARG A 355 12.16 20.27 5.05
N LEU A 356 12.40 21.26 5.90
CA LEU A 356 12.26 22.67 5.60
C LEU A 356 13.64 23.32 5.66
N HIS A 357 13.76 24.51 5.07
CA HIS A 357 14.93 25.36 5.25
C HIS A 357 15.10 25.65 6.73
N LYS A 358 16.34 25.61 7.24
CA LYS A 358 16.64 25.58 8.68
C LYS A 358 15.92 26.68 9.48
N GLU A 359 16.03 27.93 9.03
CA GLU A 359 15.42 29.07 9.72
C GLU A 359 13.88 29.04 9.70
N VAL A 360 13.30 28.47 8.64
CA VAL A 360 11.85 28.30 8.49
C VAL A 360 11.35 27.19 9.42
N ASP A 361 12.09 26.07 9.50
CA ASP A 361 11.79 24.95 10.39
C ASP A 361 11.80 25.40 11.86
N GLU A 362 12.86 26.09 12.30
CA GLU A 362 12.99 26.61 13.66
C GLU A 362 11.84 27.54 14.03
N ARG A 363 11.48 28.48 13.13
CA ARG A 363 10.35 29.39 13.33
C ARG A 363 9.02 28.66 13.40
N LEU A 364 8.80 27.67 12.53
CA LEU A 364 7.58 26.88 12.51
C LEU A 364 7.43 26.08 13.80
N ARG A 365 8.47 25.38 14.26
CA ARG A 365 8.44 24.60 15.51
C ARG A 365 8.11 25.45 16.72
N ASN A 366 8.69 26.65 16.80
CA ASN A 366 8.36 27.62 17.86
C ASN A 366 6.89 28.09 17.80
N SER A 367 6.37 28.30 16.59
CA SER A 367 4.97 28.69 16.37
C SER A 367 4.00 27.57 16.74
N ILE A 368 4.32 26.31 16.40
CA ILE A 368 3.51 25.14 16.75
C ILE A 368 3.40 24.99 18.28
N ARG A 369 4.49 25.20 19.02
CA ARG A 369 4.46 25.16 20.50
C ARG A 369 3.50 26.18 21.08
N SER A 370 3.54 27.39 20.54
CA SER A 370 2.68 28.50 21.00
C SER A 370 1.20 28.23 20.69
N ALA A 371 0.90 27.47 19.63
CA ALA A 371 -0.46 27.13 19.23
C ALA A 371 -1.11 26.01 20.08
N PHE A 372 -0.33 25.23 20.83
CA PHE A 372 -0.81 24.06 21.59
C PHE A 372 -0.49 24.12 23.10
N PRO A 373 -0.93 25.14 23.85
CA PRO A 373 -0.58 25.29 25.27
C PRO A 373 -1.05 24.14 26.18
N GLY A 374 -2.10 23.40 25.80
CA GLY A 374 -2.61 22.23 26.53
C GLY A 374 -2.02 20.87 26.11
N HIS A 375 -1.21 20.82 25.05
CA HIS A 375 -0.56 19.61 24.53
C HIS A 375 0.96 19.79 24.40
N THR A 376 1.49 20.82 25.05
CA THR A 376 2.88 21.30 24.90
C THR A 376 3.89 20.20 25.18
N ASP A 377 3.64 19.37 26.20
CA ASP A 377 4.57 18.31 26.60
C ASP A 377 4.63 17.20 25.55
N ALA A 378 3.48 16.75 25.04
CA ALA A 378 3.43 15.77 23.95
C ALA A 378 4.14 16.29 22.67
N ILE A 379 4.01 17.58 22.36
CA ILE A 379 4.62 18.19 21.16
C ILE A 379 6.12 18.43 21.33
N LYS A 380 6.58 18.87 22.51
CA LYS A 380 8.01 18.99 22.84
C LYS A 380 8.71 17.64 22.77
N ILE A 381 8.05 16.61 23.31
CA ILE A 381 8.51 15.23 23.30
C ILE A 381 8.54 14.70 21.86
N LEU A 382 7.51 14.95 21.04
CA LEU A 382 7.49 14.58 19.62
C LEU A 382 8.60 15.25 18.81
N PHE A 383 8.96 16.50 19.11
CA PHE A 383 10.06 17.20 18.44
C PHE A 383 11.45 16.92 19.03
N GLY A 384 11.55 16.05 20.05
CA GLY A 384 12.83 15.55 20.57
C GLY A 384 13.67 16.60 21.34
N GLU A 385 13.06 17.67 21.82
CA GLU A 385 13.78 18.76 22.52
C GLU A 385 13.85 18.59 24.05
N GLU A 386 13.04 17.70 24.62
CA GLU A 386 13.28 17.18 25.96
C GLU A 386 14.05 15.86 25.84
N SER A 387 15.37 15.98 25.64
CA SER A 387 16.28 15.05 26.30
C SER A 387 16.36 15.56 27.73
N PRO A 388 15.75 14.91 28.74
CA PRO A 388 16.18 15.15 30.09
C PRO A 388 17.64 14.67 30.14
N ILE A 389 18.51 15.56 30.61
CA ILE A 389 19.94 15.30 30.85
C ILE A 389 20.10 14.04 31.72
#